data_AF-A0AA39TVQ4-F1
#
_entry.id   AF-A0AA39TVQ4-F1
#
_cell.length_a   1.000
_cell.length_b   1.000
_cell.length_c   1.000
_cell.angle_alpha   90.00
_cell.angle_beta   90.00
_cell.angle_gamma   90.00
#
_symmetry.space_group_name_H-M   'P 1'
#
loop_
_entity.id
_entity.type
_entity.pdbx_description
1 polymer ?
#
loop_
_entity_poly.entity_id
_entity_poly.type
_entity_poly.pdbx_seq_one_letter_code
_entity_poly.pdbx_strand_id
1 'polypeptide(L)'
;MDKSSKESEVDALHWLYERSSTLAIRRLIIQALAGLPPDDISRAEEVFHPHWDEMQEEKERMLMDCVQLSRDGFTRWIPKDIPNIGSRIEPLLRLEILFPSLRRKYPSRVFGEHDLDFSRKLSNTLSMTLSAIDDAHIQKPVGQNQLIMDVFADNSVHHPLIWERLLGRYVDKENLINTIGEDGFTIGMCLNLVTSIYPSEDSSPGTDNFTLAYPLITSHKNEILRRLLTFFPTSESDNITVDLEHSLSLAIFRSLVPDLALSIINSHQPHRFCRDSIFSKYQLLHVALRAIKQAMFSVVDHPSKEWRTHLFWAILSYIKSDLFSGHALTNSEYWEFKDPFWACRAYALVCMGLLIGGSAEDRVIEWNKEWANKDLFTNILLVINDEHAADAPFLHPVREITGDSRHPVDSISGVVGWLFGQAFKQGIPGAYEAFQESGSLGYIAEKRNLHPELIEGLCGYITGLSSGKAGRLPDIQLNELINRHIDDLHQVPVIRCICASLARSETPEHPILSTLASIAPYHNEWSNILQILNSPDHKYSVQCYTLRFADMRTREDAYYLQRDMKRGVSVLADCLESQKCRNRNNDQLSANSDHLARGQETHHRSGSTTDPDTDVELGLLSSQNVDVT
;
A
#
# COMPACT_ATOMS: atom_id res chain seq x y z
N MET A 1 -1.15 -13.30 -20.28
CA MET A 1 -0.44 -14.55 -20.62
C MET A 1 -1.35 -15.41 -21.47
N ASP A 2 -0.83 -15.84 -22.62
CA ASP A 2 -1.60 -16.23 -23.81
C ASP A 2 -2.37 -17.54 -23.67
N LYS A 3 -3.61 -17.54 -24.19
CA LYS A 3 -4.44 -18.74 -24.42
C LYS A 3 -3.69 -19.86 -25.17
N SER A 4 -2.72 -19.49 -26.03
CA SER A 4 -1.93 -20.45 -26.82
C SER A 4 -0.93 -21.27 -26.00
N SER A 5 -0.54 -20.83 -24.80
CA SER A 5 0.36 -21.59 -23.92
C SER A 5 -0.38 -22.69 -23.16
N LYS A 6 -1.61 -22.41 -22.70
CA LYS A 6 -2.42 -23.33 -21.89
C LYS A 6 -2.95 -24.53 -22.68
N GLU A 7 -3.36 -24.29 -23.93
CA GLU A 7 -3.74 -25.37 -24.86
C GLU A 7 -2.60 -26.38 -25.09
N SER A 8 -1.34 -25.97 -24.89
CA SER A 8 -0.17 -26.84 -25.12
C SER A 8 0.08 -27.88 -24.03
N GLU A 9 -0.33 -27.64 -22.77
CA GLU A 9 0.03 -28.53 -21.65
C GLU A 9 -0.83 -29.79 -21.59
N VAL A 10 -2.16 -29.64 -21.69
CA VAL A 10 -3.09 -30.78 -21.73
C VAL A 10 -2.85 -31.62 -22.97
N ASP A 11 -2.65 -30.99 -24.13
CA ASP A 11 -2.36 -31.68 -25.38
C ASP A 11 -1.00 -32.40 -25.33
N ALA A 12 0.01 -31.84 -24.63
CA ALA A 12 1.29 -32.52 -24.40
C ALA A 12 1.15 -33.74 -23.48
N LEU A 13 0.36 -33.64 -22.40
CA LEU A 13 0.05 -34.78 -21.52
C LEU A 13 -0.67 -35.88 -22.30
N HIS A 14 -1.64 -35.52 -23.14
CA HIS A 14 -2.37 -36.45 -23.98
C HIS A 14 -1.44 -37.14 -24.99
N TRP A 15 -0.61 -36.37 -25.70
CA TRP A 15 0.38 -36.91 -26.63
C TRP A 15 1.34 -37.90 -25.95
N LEU A 16 1.85 -37.56 -24.76
CA LEU A 16 2.72 -38.44 -23.97
C LEU A 16 1.98 -39.73 -23.55
N TYR A 17 0.70 -39.64 -23.24
CA TYR A 17 -0.11 -40.79 -22.83
C TYR A 17 -0.28 -41.78 -23.97
N GLU A 18 -0.66 -41.29 -25.16
CA GLU A 18 -0.85 -42.11 -26.35
C GLU A 18 0.44 -42.74 -26.88
N ARG A 19 1.54 -41.97 -26.87
CA ARG A 19 2.82 -42.42 -27.43
C ARG A 19 3.63 -43.29 -26.48
N SER A 20 3.34 -43.24 -25.18
CA SER A 20 4.05 -44.06 -24.22
C SER A 20 3.59 -45.52 -24.25
N SER A 21 4.55 -46.42 -24.48
CA SER A 21 4.41 -47.85 -24.24
C SER A 21 4.72 -48.26 -22.78
N THR A 22 5.16 -47.31 -21.95
CA THR A 22 5.62 -47.58 -20.57
C THR A 22 4.52 -47.24 -19.57
N LEU A 23 4.08 -48.24 -18.81
CA LEU A 23 3.06 -48.09 -17.77
C LEU A 23 3.42 -47.00 -16.74
N ALA A 24 4.68 -46.89 -16.35
CA ALA A 24 5.15 -45.87 -15.41
C ALA A 24 4.87 -44.44 -15.90
N ILE A 25 5.06 -44.16 -17.20
CA ILE A 25 4.77 -42.84 -17.77
C ILE A 25 3.26 -42.60 -17.80
N ARG A 26 2.44 -43.60 -18.16
CA ARG A 26 0.97 -43.48 -18.12
C ARG A 26 0.47 -43.21 -16.70
N ARG A 27 1.03 -43.88 -15.69
CA ARG A 27 0.76 -43.63 -14.26
C ARG A 27 1.12 -42.22 -13.82
N LEU A 28 2.28 -41.69 -14.27
CA LEU A 28 2.68 -40.32 -13.99
C LEU A 28 1.72 -39.30 -14.60
N ILE A 29 1.26 -39.54 -15.84
CA ILE A 29 0.30 -38.67 -16.50
C ILE A 29 -1.05 -38.69 -15.77
N ILE A 30 -1.55 -39.88 -15.38
CA ILE A 30 -2.75 -40.00 -14.56
C ILE A 30 -2.62 -39.16 -13.28
N GLN A 31 -1.48 -39.22 -12.58
CA GLN A 31 -1.25 -38.37 -11.40
C GLN A 31 -1.16 -36.88 -11.74
N ALA A 32 -0.53 -36.53 -12.86
CA ALA A 32 -0.38 -35.13 -13.29
C ALA A 32 -1.74 -34.47 -13.55
N LEU A 33 -2.72 -35.23 -14.07
CA LEU A 33 -4.09 -34.74 -14.26
C LEU A 33 -4.74 -34.27 -12.95
N ALA A 34 -4.31 -34.77 -11.79
CA ALA A 34 -4.83 -34.32 -10.49
C ALA A 34 -4.43 -32.87 -10.17
N GLY A 35 -3.38 -32.35 -10.81
CA GLY A 35 -2.86 -30.99 -10.61
C GLY A 35 -3.30 -29.98 -11.67
N LEU A 36 -4.14 -30.37 -12.63
CA LEU A 36 -4.59 -29.45 -13.68
C LEU A 36 -5.37 -28.26 -13.10
N PRO A 37 -5.16 -27.04 -13.61
CA PRO A 37 -5.94 -25.90 -13.17
C PRO A 37 -7.41 -26.03 -13.62
N PRO A 38 -8.37 -25.39 -12.92
CA PRO A 38 -9.79 -25.52 -13.23
C PRO A 38 -10.16 -25.24 -14.70
N ASP A 39 -9.49 -24.27 -15.32
CA ASP A 39 -9.71 -23.88 -16.72
C ASP A 39 -9.43 -25.02 -17.72
N ASP A 40 -8.52 -25.94 -17.38
CA ASP A 40 -8.01 -26.97 -18.28
C ASP A 40 -8.78 -28.30 -18.15
N ILE A 41 -9.63 -28.43 -17.13
CA ILE A 41 -10.38 -29.66 -16.83
C ILE A 41 -11.31 -30.03 -17.98
N SER A 42 -12.07 -29.07 -18.52
CA SER A 42 -12.99 -29.33 -19.64
C SER A 42 -12.26 -29.83 -20.89
N ARG A 43 -11.05 -29.29 -21.15
CA ARG A 43 -10.21 -29.75 -22.27
C ARG A 43 -9.68 -31.15 -22.01
N ALA A 44 -9.18 -31.42 -20.81
CA ALA A 44 -8.73 -32.76 -20.43
C ALA A 44 -9.86 -33.79 -20.51
N GLU A 45 -11.09 -33.42 -20.10
CA GLU A 45 -12.30 -34.24 -20.26
C GLU A 45 -12.57 -34.62 -21.72
N GLU A 46 -12.37 -33.68 -22.64
CA GLU A 46 -12.54 -33.89 -24.08
C GLU A 46 -11.45 -34.81 -24.65
N VAL A 47 -10.17 -34.47 -24.46
CA VAL A 47 -9.07 -35.18 -25.14
C VAL A 47 -8.83 -36.58 -24.59
N PHE A 48 -8.98 -36.79 -23.28
CA PHE A 48 -8.79 -38.11 -22.68
C PHE A 48 -10.07 -38.96 -22.66
N HIS A 49 -11.20 -38.46 -23.19
CA HIS A 49 -12.46 -39.20 -23.26
C HIS A 49 -12.33 -40.65 -23.76
N PRO A 50 -11.57 -40.94 -24.84
CA PRO A 50 -11.43 -42.30 -25.35
C PRO A 50 -10.69 -43.26 -24.40
N HIS A 51 -9.93 -42.71 -23.44
CA HIS A 51 -9.02 -43.46 -22.57
C HIS A 51 -9.54 -43.60 -21.12
N TRP A 52 -10.72 -43.06 -20.80
CA TRP A 52 -11.20 -43.00 -19.41
C TRP A 52 -11.41 -44.35 -18.74
N ASP A 53 -11.88 -45.37 -19.47
CA ASP A 53 -12.03 -46.71 -18.90
C ASP A 53 -10.65 -47.33 -18.54
N GLU A 54 -9.64 -47.19 -19.41
CA GLU A 54 -8.27 -47.66 -19.14
C GLU A 54 -7.67 -46.90 -17.95
N MET A 55 -7.80 -45.57 -17.94
CA MET A 55 -7.26 -44.72 -16.88
C MET A 55 -7.95 -44.97 -15.54
N GLN A 56 -9.26 -45.25 -15.53
CA GLN A 56 -9.99 -45.66 -14.34
C GLN A 56 -9.41 -46.95 -13.76
N GLU A 57 -9.26 -48.00 -14.58
CA GLU A 57 -8.69 -49.27 -14.13
C GLU A 57 -7.27 -49.10 -13.58
N GLU A 58 -6.43 -48.32 -14.27
CA GLU A 58 -5.05 -48.12 -13.85
C GLU A 58 -4.94 -47.27 -12.57
N LYS A 59 -5.76 -46.23 -12.43
CA LYS A 59 -5.90 -45.47 -11.18
C LYS A 59 -6.32 -46.37 -10.02
N GLU A 60 -7.27 -47.30 -10.24
CA GLU A 60 -7.68 -48.27 -9.21
C GLU A 60 -6.54 -49.23 -8.83
N ARG A 61 -5.75 -49.72 -9.80
CA ARG A 61 -4.55 -50.53 -9.51
C ARG A 61 -3.51 -49.73 -8.71
N MET A 62 -3.26 -48.47 -9.07
CA MET A 62 -2.37 -47.58 -8.33
C MET A 62 -2.85 -47.32 -6.91
N LEU A 63 -4.18 -47.19 -6.70
CA LEU A 63 -4.75 -47.08 -5.37
C LEU A 63 -4.59 -48.39 -4.58
N MET A 64 -4.74 -49.55 -5.24
CA MET A 64 -4.53 -50.85 -4.61
C MET A 64 -3.07 -51.07 -4.19
N ASP A 65 -2.10 -50.50 -4.92
CA ASP A 65 -0.70 -50.46 -4.50
C ASP A 65 -0.49 -49.70 -3.17
N CYS A 66 -1.44 -48.82 -2.80
CA CYS A 66 -1.39 -47.97 -1.61
C CYS A 66 -2.15 -48.54 -0.39
N VAL A 67 -3.04 -49.52 -0.58
CA VAL A 67 -3.89 -50.08 0.47
C VAL A 67 -3.68 -51.58 0.65
N GLN A 68 -4.07 -52.13 1.79
CA GLN A 68 -4.03 -53.55 2.10
C GLN A 68 -5.35 -54.00 2.72
N LEU A 69 -5.74 -55.24 2.46
CA LEU A 69 -6.96 -55.80 3.00
C LEU A 69 -6.78 -56.15 4.48
N SER A 70 -7.52 -55.49 5.35
CA SER A 70 -7.62 -55.85 6.76
C SER A 70 -8.78 -56.81 6.97
N ARG A 71 -8.53 -57.86 7.76
CA ARG A 71 -9.53 -58.84 8.20
C ARG A 71 -9.87 -58.71 9.68
N ASP A 72 -9.35 -57.66 10.33
CA ASP A 72 -9.61 -57.39 11.73
C ASP A 72 -10.98 -56.70 11.88
N GLY A 73 -12.01 -57.50 12.14
CA GLY A 73 -13.41 -57.07 12.19
C GLY A 73 -14.09 -57.19 10.82
N PHE A 74 -14.71 -56.10 10.34
CA PHE A 74 -15.27 -56.05 8.98
C PHE A 74 -14.14 -56.02 7.95
N THR A 75 -14.27 -56.81 6.88
CA THR A 75 -13.27 -56.86 5.81
C THR A 75 -13.27 -55.55 5.03
N ARG A 76 -12.16 -54.82 5.08
CA ARG A 76 -12.01 -53.46 4.53
C ARG A 76 -10.60 -53.20 4.05
N TRP A 77 -10.45 -52.30 3.08
CA TRP A 77 -9.15 -51.87 2.59
C TRP A 77 -8.63 -50.69 3.41
N ILE A 78 -7.51 -50.88 4.10
CA ILE A 78 -6.86 -49.83 4.90
C ILE A 78 -5.55 -49.37 4.23
N PRO A 79 -5.12 -48.11 4.42
CA PRO A 79 -3.81 -47.65 3.99
C PRO A 79 -2.67 -48.56 4.50
N LYS A 80 -1.67 -48.79 3.64
CA LYS A 80 -0.43 -49.43 4.06
C LYS A 80 0.32 -48.53 5.04
N ASP A 81 0.99 -49.16 6.02
CA ASP A 81 1.85 -48.46 6.97
C ASP A 81 3.22 -48.17 6.34
N ILE A 82 3.24 -47.19 5.42
CA ILE A 82 4.46 -46.72 4.77
C ILE A 82 4.56 -45.19 4.84
N PRO A 83 5.78 -44.63 4.89
CA PRO A 83 5.96 -43.18 4.92
C PRO A 83 5.28 -42.48 3.75
N ASN A 84 4.68 -41.32 4.03
CA ASN A 84 4.04 -40.44 3.04
C ASN A 84 2.88 -41.09 2.26
N ILE A 85 2.25 -42.15 2.79
CA ILE A 85 1.15 -42.83 2.09
C ILE A 85 0.00 -41.88 1.73
N GLY A 86 -0.30 -40.88 2.58
CA GLY A 86 -1.31 -39.87 2.31
C GLY A 86 -1.06 -39.08 1.02
N SER A 87 0.19 -38.71 0.74
CA SER A 87 0.57 -37.99 -0.49
C SER A 87 0.48 -38.82 -1.76
N ARG A 88 0.48 -40.16 -1.63
CA ARG A 88 0.31 -41.08 -2.77
C ARG A 88 -1.15 -41.34 -3.09
N ILE A 89 -1.99 -41.38 -2.05
CA ILE A 89 -3.43 -41.63 -2.16
C ILE A 89 -4.17 -40.37 -2.60
N GLU A 90 -3.81 -39.20 -2.05
CA GLU A 90 -4.55 -37.95 -2.28
C GLU A 90 -4.74 -37.60 -3.77
N PRO A 91 -3.71 -37.61 -4.63
CA PRO A 91 -3.90 -37.25 -6.04
C PRO A 91 -4.87 -38.20 -6.75
N LEU A 92 -4.83 -39.50 -6.40
CA LEU A 92 -5.69 -40.52 -7.01
C LEU A 92 -7.16 -40.33 -6.64
N LEU A 93 -7.43 -39.88 -5.42
CA LEU A 93 -8.78 -39.58 -4.95
C LEU A 93 -9.26 -38.21 -5.45
N ARG A 94 -8.36 -37.22 -5.56
CA ARG A 94 -8.67 -35.93 -6.17
C ARG A 94 -9.11 -36.07 -7.62
N LEU A 95 -8.54 -37.00 -8.39
CA LEU A 95 -9.02 -37.30 -9.76
C LEU A 95 -10.51 -37.65 -9.82
N GLU A 96 -11.05 -38.34 -8.80
CA GLU A 96 -12.49 -38.68 -8.75
C GLU A 96 -13.39 -37.46 -8.51
N ILE A 97 -12.78 -36.37 -8.01
CA ILE A 97 -13.44 -35.07 -7.89
C ILE A 97 -13.37 -34.31 -9.21
N LEU A 98 -12.17 -34.19 -9.79
CA LEU A 98 -11.94 -33.43 -11.02
C LEU A 98 -12.65 -34.05 -12.23
N PHE A 99 -12.61 -35.38 -12.34
CA PHE A 99 -13.11 -36.13 -13.48
C PHE A 99 -14.10 -37.20 -12.99
N PRO A 100 -15.42 -36.94 -13.04
CA PRO A 100 -16.44 -37.90 -12.60
C PRO A 100 -16.34 -39.26 -13.28
N SER A 101 -15.86 -39.32 -14.53
CA SER A 101 -15.61 -40.55 -15.28
C SER A 101 -14.57 -41.48 -14.62
N LEU A 102 -13.64 -40.92 -13.84
CA LEU A 102 -12.63 -41.68 -13.11
C LEU A 102 -13.10 -42.13 -11.72
N ARG A 103 -14.31 -41.75 -11.30
CA ARG A 103 -14.85 -42.16 -10.00
C ARG A 103 -14.92 -43.68 -9.94
N ARG A 104 -14.45 -44.25 -8.83
CA ARG A 104 -14.55 -45.70 -8.58
C ARG A 104 -16.02 -46.13 -8.70
N LYS A 105 -16.28 -47.21 -9.45
CA LYS A 105 -17.60 -47.84 -9.50
C LYS A 105 -17.70 -48.82 -8.34
N TYR A 106 -18.73 -48.74 -7.51
CA TYR A 106 -18.98 -49.74 -6.47
C TYR A 106 -20.09 -50.71 -6.91
N PRO A 107 -19.90 -52.04 -6.75
CA PRO A 107 -18.65 -52.70 -6.39
C PRO A 107 -17.63 -52.61 -7.53
N SER A 108 -16.35 -52.38 -7.20
CA SER A 108 -15.28 -52.29 -8.20
C SER A 108 -14.67 -53.67 -8.44
N ARG A 109 -14.18 -53.94 -9.66
CA ARG A 109 -13.50 -55.21 -9.97
C ARG A 109 -12.25 -55.45 -9.10
N VAL A 110 -11.55 -54.38 -8.71
CA VAL A 110 -10.26 -54.45 -8.01
C VAL A 110 -10.42 -54.50 -6.49
N PHE A 111 -11.37 -53.76 -5.91
CA PHE A 111 -11.60 -53.71 -4.46
C PHE A 111 -12.76 -54.61 -3.99
N GLY A 112 -13.52 -55.21 -4.91
CA GLY A 112 -14.68 -56.05 -4.60
C GLY A 112 -15.81 -55.28 -3.92
N GLU A 113 -16.51 -55.96 -3.01
CA GLU A 113 -17.61 -55.43 -2.19
C GLU A 113 -17.11 -54.85 -0.86
N HIS A 114 -15.83 -54.46 -0.78
CA HIS A 114 -15.22 -53.98 0.46
C HIS A 114 -14.99 -52.47 0.41
N ASP A 115 -15.34 -51.81 1.50
CA ASP A 115 -15.15 -50.37 1.65
C ASP A 115 -13.67 -50.00 1.79
N LEU A 116 -13.33 -48.78 1.38
CA LEU A 116 -12.05 -48.16 1.69
C LEU A 116 -12.15 -47.47 3.06
N ASP A 117 -11.25 -47.77 3.98
CA ASP A 117 -11.26 -47.19 5.32
C ASP A 117 -10.06 -46.25 5.52
N PHE A 118 -10.35 -44.95 5.46
CA PHE A 118 -9.43 -43.85 5.76
C PHE A 118 -9.81 -43.13 7.06
N SER A 119 -10.47 -43.81 8.00
CA SER A 119 -10.88 -43.22 9.30
C SER A 119 -9.70 -42.73 10.14
N ARG A 120 -8.49 -43.28 9.92
CA ARG A 120 -7.26 -42.79 10.55
C ARG A 120 -6.74 -41.56 9.82
N LYS A 121 -6.44 -40.48 10.56
CA LYS A 121 -5.82 -39.27 10.01
C LYS A 121 -4.41 -39.58 9.51
N LEU A 122 -4.22 -39.52 8.18
CA LEU A 122 -2.93 -39.74 7.52
C LEU A 122 -2.19 -38.45 7.16
N SER A 123 -2.94 -37.45 6.67
CA SER A 123 -2.45 -36.10 6.41
C SER A 123 -3.64 -35.14 6.32
N ASN A 124 -3.41 -33.83 6.53
CA ASN A 124 -4.46 -32.83 6.37
C ASN A 124 -4.97 -32.79 4.92
N THR A 125 -4.07 -32.79 3.93
CA THR A 125 -4.40 -32.75 2.49
C THR A 125 -5.30 -33.92 2.06
N LEU A 126 -4.97 -35.15 2.45
CA LEU A 126 -5.83 -36.30 2.15
C LEU A 126 -7.18 -36.19 2.87
N SER A 127 -7.18 -35.77 4.13
CA SER A 127 -8.41 -35.63 4.91
C SER A 127 -9.36 -34.58 4.31
N MET A 128 -8.82 -33.49 3.75
CA MET A 128 -9.58 -32.48 3.01
C MET A 128 -10.23 -33.07 1.75
N THR A 129 -9.42 -33.75 0.94
CA THR A 129 -9.91 -34.41 -0.28
C THR A 129 -10.99 -35.45 0.03
N LEU A 130 -10.78 -36.30 1.04
CA LEU A 130 -11.78 -37.28 1.49
C LEU A 130 -13.09 -36.62 1.95
N SER A 131 -13.00 -35.49 2.64
CA SER A 131 -14.17 -34.73 3.08
C SER A 131 -14.96 -34.16 1.90
N ALA A 132 -14.28 -33.84 0.78
CA ALA A 132 -14.89 -33.35 -0.46
C ALA A 132 -15.47 -34.46 -1.38
N ILE A 133 -15.26 -35.76 -1.09
CA ILE A 133 -15.75 -36.91 -1.89
C ILE A 133 -17.14 -37.37 -1.45
N ASP A 134 -18.01 -37.73 -2.40
CA ASP A 134 -19.36 -38.29 -2.12
C ASP A 134 -19.32 -39.79 -2.41
N ASP A 135 -18.82 -40.56 -1.47
CA ASP A 135 -18.83 -42.00 -1.58
C ASP A 135 -19.08 -42.60 -0.20
N ALA A 136 -20.22 -43.29 -0.05
CA ALA A 136 -20.59 -43.99 1.18
C ALA A 136 -19.68 -45.19 1.47
N HIS A 137 -18.99 -45.70 0.44
CA HIS A 137 -18.05 -46.82 0.51
C HIS A 137 -16.61 -46.37 0.81
N ILE A 138 -16.44 -45.12 1.24
CA ILE A 138 -15.18 -44.56 1.73
C ILE A 138 -15.42 -44.04 3.14
N GLN A 139 -14.86 -44.72 4.14
CA GLN A 139 -14.91 -44.27 5.52
C GLN A 139 -13.92 -43.12 5.72
N LYS A 140 -14.43 -41.99 6.23
CA LYS A 140 -13.71 -40.73 6.38
C LYS A 140 -13.23 -40.52 7.82
N PRO A 141 -12.22 -39.67 8.07
CA PRO A 141 -11.83 -39.26 9.42
C PRO A 141 -12.99 -38.59 10.18
N VAL A 142 -13.07 -38.84 11.48
CA VAL A 142 -14.00 -38.15 12.40
C VAL A 142 -13.46 -36.73 12.70
N GLY A 143 -14.35 -35.76 12.94
CA GLY A 143 -13.97 -34.40 13.35
C GLY A 143 -13.67 -33.43 12.21
N GLN A 144 -14.43 -33.51 11.11
CA GLN A 144 -14.25 -32.66 9.92
C GLN A 144 -14.32 -31.15 10.22
N ASN A 145 -15.11 -30.72 11.20
CA ASN A 145 -15.19 -29.31 11.59
C ASN A 145 -13.86 -28.80 12.16
N GLN A 146 -13.21 -29.59 13.02
CA GLN A 146 -11.90 -29.24 13.57
C GLN A 146 -10.84 -29.21 12.47
N LEU A 147 -10.89 -30.17 11.54
CA LEU A 147 -9.98 -30.18 10.38
C LEU A 147 -10.08 -28.90 9.55
N ILE A 148 -11.29 -28.40 9.28
CA ILE A 148 -11.49 -27.17 8.52
C ILE A 148 -10.90 -25.98 9.26
N MET A 149 -11.13 -25.88 10.57
CA MET A 149 -10.56 -24.80 11.39
C MET A 149 -9.04 -24.86 11.45
N ASP A 150 -8.46 -26.05 11.67
CA ASP A 150 -7.01 -26.25 11.67
C ASP A 150 -6.41 -25.80 10.33
N VAL A 151 -7.01 -26.24 9.23
CA VAL A 151 -6.54 -25.94 7.88
C VAL A 151 -6.69 -24.45 7.53
N PHE A 152 -7.74 -23.81 8.04
CA PHE A 152 -7.95 -22.38 7.88
C PHE A 152 -6.93 -21.55 8.66
N ALA A 153 -6.58 -21.98 9.88
CA ALA A 153 -5.48 -21.37 10.66
C ALA A 153 -4.13 -21.58 9.98
N ASP A 154 -3.85 -22.80 9.51
CA ASP A 154 -2.59 -23.19 8.89
C ASP A 154 -2.40 -22.58 7.49
N ASN A 155 -3.40 -21.87 6.97
CA ASN A 155 -3.42 -21.31 5.61
C ASN A 155 -3.04 -22.36 4.54
N SER A 156 -3.51 -23.61 4.71
CA SER A 156 -3.04 -24.69 3.83
C SER A 156 -3.53 -24.48 2.40
N VAL A 157 -2.67 -24.80 1.43
CA VAL A 157 -2.99 -24.76 0.00
C VAL A 157 -3.60 -26.08 -0.44
N HIS A 158 -4.63 -26.01 -1.28
CA HIS A 158 -5.22 -27.16 -1.96
C HIS A 158 -5.83 -26.75 -3.31
N HIS A 159 -6.07 -27.74 -4.17
CA HIS A 159 -6.75 -27.55 -5.45
C HIS A 159 -8.12 -26.82 -5.31
N PRO A 160 -8.44 -25.80 -6.15
CA PRO A 160 -9.66 -24.98 -6.05
C PRO A 160 -10.96 -25.76 -5.93
N LEU A 161 -11.15 -26.77 -6.79
CA LEU A 161 -12.37 -27.59 -6.79
C LEU A 161 -12.55 -28.42 -5.50
N ILE A 162 -11.47 -28.72 -4.78
CA ILE A 162 -11.57 -29.41 -3.49
C ILE A 162 -12.19 -28.46 -2.47
N TRP A 163 -11.75 -27.21 -2.44
CA TRP A 163 -12.35 -26.19 -1.58
C TRP A 163 -13.79 -25.91 -1.92
N GLU A 164 -14.11 -25.76 -3.21
CA GLU A 164 -15.48 -25.53 -3.66
C GLU A 164 -16.41 -26.66 -3.21
N ARG A 165 -16.02 -27.92 -3.41
CA ARG A 165 -16.81 -29.08 -2.95
C ARG A 165 -16.88 -29.20 -1.44
N LEU A 166 -15.80 -28.88 -0.73
CA LEU A 166 -15.79 -28.89 0.72
C LEU A 166 -16.77 -27.85 1.29
N LEU A 167 -16.73 -26.62 0.75
CA LEU A 167 -17.66 -25.54 1.10
C LEU A 167 -19.10 -25.85 0.71
N GLY A 168 -19.32 -26.53 -0.43
CA GLY A 168 -20.65 -26.93 -0.89
C GLY A 168 -21.31 -28.00 0.00
N ARG A 169 -20.52 -28.89 0.60
CA ARG A 169 -21.00 -29.96 1.50
C ARG A 169 -21.19 -29.54 2.93
N TYR A 170 -20.50 -28.49 3.36
CA TYR A 170 -20.65 -28.00 4.71
C TYR A 170 -22.03 -27.33 4.82
N VAL A 171 -23.00 -28.09 5.32
CA VAL A 171 -24.44 -27.78 5.36
C VAL A 171 -24.73 -26.47 6.08
N ASP A 172 -23.86 -26.07 7.01
CA ASP A 172 -23.93 -24.77 7.67
C ASP A 172 -22.74 -23.91 7.24
N LYS A 173 -22.75 -23.41 5.99
CA LYS A 173 -21.89 -22.28 5.59
C LYS A 173 -22.03 -21.12 6.58
N GLU A 174 -23.24 -20.96 7.13
CA GLU A 174 -23.53 -20.06 8.25
C GLU A 174 -22.70 -20.39 9.49
N ASN A 175 -22.48 -21.64 9.90
CA ASN A 175 -21.68 -21.96 11.09
C ASN A 175 -20.22 -21.55 10.95
N LEU A 176 -19.59 -21.75 9.79
CA LEU A 176 -18.19 -21.32 9.59
C LEU A 176 -18.06 -19.79 9.60
N ILE A 177 -19.03 -19.10 9.00
CA ILE A 177 -19.10 -17.63 9.01
C ILE A 177 -19.46 -17.09 10.40
N ASN A 178 -20.37 -17.75 11.13
CA ASN A 178 -20.75 -17.43 12.50
C ASN A 178 -19.58 -17.61 13.46
N THR A 179 -18.68 -18.57 13.18
CA THR A 179 -17.46 -18.76 13.97
C THR A 179 -16.54 -17.53 13.92
N ILE A 180 -16.64 -16.67 12.89
CA ILE A 180 -15.92 -15.39 12.84
C ILE A 180 -16.47 -14.47 13.92
N GLY A 181 -15.65 -14.22 14.95
CA GLY A 181 -16.06 -13.45 16.13
C GLY A 181 -16.43 -14.30 17.35
N GLU A 182 -16.47 -15.63 17.23
CA GLU A 182 -16.73 -16.56 18.34
C GLU A 182 -15.44 -17.16 18.94
N ASP A 183 -15.58 -17.95 20.00
CA ASP A 183 -14.44 -18.64 20.66
C ASP A 183 -13.81 -19.65 19.70
N GLY A 184 -12.57 -19.36 19.25
CA GLY A 184 -11.82 -20.21 18.31
C GLY A 184 -11.33 -19.49 17.05
N PHE A 185 -11.85 -18.30 16.75
CA PHE A 185 -11.32 -17.45 15.66
C PHE A 185 -10.01 -16.78 16.08
N THR A 186 -8.93 -17.07 15.36
CA THR A 186 -7.57 -16.59 15.69
C THR A 186 -7.15 -15.42 14.82
N ILE A 187 -6.13 -14.68 15.25
CA ILE A 187 -5.54 -13.60 14.45
C ILE A 187 -4.98 -14.09 13.11
N GLY A 188 -4.47 -15.32 13.06
CA GLY A 188 -3.94 -15.92 11.82
C GLY A 188 -5.05 -16.16 10.80
N MET A 189 -6.20 -16.67 11.24
CA MET A 189 -7.40 -16.81 10.41
C MET A 189 -7.90 -15.45 9.91
N CYS A 190 -7.88 -14.43 10.77
CA CYS A 190 -8.22 -13.06 10.40
C CYS A 190 -7.29 -12.53 9.31
N LEU A 191 -5.97 -12.69 9.48
CA LEU A 191 -4.97 -12.28 8.51
C LEU A 191 -5.17 -12.96 7.16
N ASN A 192 -5.49 -14.26 7.14
CA ASN A 192 -5.75 -15.00 5.90
C ASN A 192 -6.96 -14.43 5.13
N LEU A 193 -8.04 -14.08 5.84
CA LEU A 193 -9.22 -13.43 5.23
C LEU A 193 -8.90 -12.02 4.73
N VAL A 194 -8.29 -11.19 5.56
CA VAL A 194 -7.97 -9.80 5.23
C VAL A 194 -7.02 -9.72 4.03
N THR A 195 -6.02 -10.61 3.97
CA THR A 195 -5.11 -10.72 2.81
C THR A 195 -5.84 -11.18 1.55
N SER A 196 -6.86 -12.04 1.69
CA SER A 196 -7.67 -12.50 0.55
C SER A 196 -8.66 -11.43 0.06
N ILE A 197 -9.09 -10.52 0.96
CA ILE A 197 -9.93 -9.36 0.60
C ILE A 197 -9.08 -8.32 -0.14
N TYR A 198 -7.85 -8.08 0.32
CA TYR A 198 -6.91 -7.11 -0.23
C TYR A 198 -5.67 -7.79 -0.83
N PRO A 199 -5.81 -8.47 -1.98
CA PRO A 199 -4.69 -9.17 -2.61
C PRO A 199 -3.58 -8.19 -3.03
N SER A 200 -2.34 -8.69 -3.03
CA SER A 200 -1.20 -7.93 -3.56
C SER A 200 -1.27 -7.83 -5.09
N GLU A 201 -0.84 -6.71 -5.67
CA GLU A 201 -0.69 -6.57 -7.14
C GLU A 201 0.28 -7.61 -7.73
N ASP A 202 1.27 -8.05 -6.95
CA ASP A 202 2.20 -9.13 -7.34
C ASP A 202 1.59 -10.54 -7.23
N SER A 203 0.49 -10.67 -6.47
CA SER A 203 -0.31 -11.89 -6.46
C SER A 203 -1.33 -11.83 -7.59
N SER A 204 -0.84 -11.96 -8.83
CA SER A 204 -1.69 -12.53 -9.86
C SER A 204 -2.29 -13.81 -9.29
N PRO A 205 -3.58 -14.13 -9.52
CA PRO A 205 -4.13 -15.46 -9.24
C PRO A 205 -3.55 -16.46 -10.25
N GLY A 206 -2.22 -16.56 -10.28
CA GLY A 206 -1.50 -17.72 -10.74
C GLY A 206 -1.88 -18.87 -9.82
N THR A 207 -2.02 -20.03 -10.41
CA THR A 207 -2.68 -21.24 -9.94
C THR A 207 -2.15 -21.86 -8.64
N ASP A 208 -1.22 -21.20 -7.96
CA ASP A 208 -0.25 -21.90 -7.12
C ASP A 208 -0.50 -21.75 -5.61
N ASN A 209 -1.42 -20.88 -5.16
CA ASN A 209 -1.69 -20.68 -3.72
C ASN A 209 -3.19 -20.52 -3.39
N PHE A 210 -4.03 -21.46 -3.81
CA PHE A 210 -5.44 -21.49 -3.41
C PHE A 210 -5.62 -22.02 -1.98
N THR A 211 -5.86 -21.13 -1.03
CA THR A 211 -6.21 -21.45 0.35
C THR A 211 -7.73 -21.37 0.55
N LEU A 212 -8.24 -21.88 1.68
CA LEU A 212 -9.69 -21.85 1.98
C LEU A 212 -10.27 -20.42 2.03
N ALA A 213 -9.47 -19.42 2.39
CA ALA A 213 -9.90 -18.02 2.48
C ALA A 213 -10.37 -17.47 1.13
N TYR A 214 -9.69 -17.83 0.04
CA TYR A 214 -10.01 -17.34 -1.30
C TYR A 214 -11.45 -17.67 -1.78
N PRO A 215 -11.90 -18.94 -1.80
CA PRO A 215 -13.25 -19.27 -2.22
C PRO A 215 -14.32 -18.78 -1.22
N LEU A 216 -13.98 -18.63 0.06
CA LEU A 216 -14.85 -18.00 1.05
C LEU A 216 -15.12 -16.53 0.69
N ILE A 217 -14.07 -15.74 0.43
CA ILE A 217 -14.19 -14.34 -0.01
C ILE A 217 -14.93 -14.25 -1.35
N THR A 218 -14.57 -15.09 -2.32
CA THR A 218 -15.20 -15.08 -3.66
C THR A 218 -16.71 -15.30 -3.58
N SER A 219 -17.17 -16.16 -2.67
CA SER A 219 -18.57 -16.55 -2.58
C SER A 219 -19.39 -15.74 -1.56
N HIS A 220 -18.77 -15.22 -0.49
CA HIS A 220 -19.47 -14.62 0.66
C HIS A 220 -18.83 -13.30 1.15
N LYS A 221 -18.15 -12.55 0.27
CA LYS A 221 -17.40 -11.32 0.60
C LYS A 221 -18.14 -10.40 1.58
N ASN A 222 -19.36 -9.99 1.25
CA ASN A 222 -20.13 -9.03 2.05
C ASN A 222 -20.45 -9.53 3.47
N GLU A 223 -20.77 -10.81 3.63
CA GLU A 223 -21.07 -11.37 4.95
C GLU A 223 -19.81 -11.50 5.80
N ILE A 224 -18.70 -11.91 5.18
CA ILE A 224 -17.40 -11.96 5.85
C ILE A 224 -16.95 -10.57 6.28
N LEU A 225 -17.11 -9.55 5.43
CA LEU A 225 -16.80 -8.16 5.76
C LEU A 225 -17.61 -7.69 6.99
N ARG A 226 -18.92 -7.95 7.03
CA ARG A 226 -19.77 -7.61 8.19
C ARG A 226 -19.31 -8.31 9.47
N ARG A 227 -18.97 -9.60 9.40
CA ARG A 227 -18.48 -10.36 10.56
C ARG A 227 -17.12 -9.87 11.04
N LEU A 228 -16.20 -9.57 10.12
CA LEU A 228 -14.92 -8.96 10.47
C LEU A 228 -15.11 -7.58 11.10
N LEU A 229 -16.06 -6.77 10.63
CA LEU A 229 -16.42 -5.50 11.28
C LEU A 229 -16.95 -5.69 12.70
N THR A 230 -17.75 -6.73 12.96
CA THR A 230 -18.14 -7.04 14.36
C THR A 230 -16.98 -7.51 15.23
N PHE A 231 -15.94 -8.09 14.61
CA PHE A 231 -14.73 -8.53 15.29
C PHE A 231 -13.79 -7.36 15.66
N PHE A 232 -13.79 -6.29 14.86
CA PHE A 232 -13.08 -5.05 15.13
C PHE A 232 -14.06 -3.99 15.62
N PRO A 233 -14.32 -3.88 16.94
CA PRO A 233 -15.35 -2.98 17.45
C PRO A 233 -15.07 -1.53 17.03
N THR A 234 -15.92 -1.00 16.15
CA THR A 234 -15.95 0.41 15.79
C THR A 234 -16.75 1.18 16.85
N SER A 235 -16.34 2.40 17.20
CA SER A 235 -17.16 3.26 18.05
C SER A 235 -18.53 3.51 17.39
N GLU A 236 -19.59 3.59 18.20
CA GLU A 236 -21.01 3.74 17.80
C GLU A 236 -21.32 4.93 16.86
N SER A 237 -20.35 5.81 16.59
CA SER A 237 -20.47 6.93 15.65
C SER A 237 -20.44 6.53 14.17
N ASP A 238 -19.94 5.33 13.84
CA ASP A 238 -19.67 4.96 12.45
C ASP A 238 -20.92 4.39 11.73
N ASN A 239 -22.04 5.12 11.81
CA ASN A 239 -23.22 4.89 10.96
C ASN A 239 -22.97 5.43 9.54
N ILE A 240 -21.76 5.18 9.03
CA ILE A 240 -21.28 5.74 7.79
C ILE A 240 -21.85 4.87 6.67
N THR A 241 -22.56 5.48 5.73
CA THR A 241 -22.94 4.87 4.44
C THR A 241 -21.69 4.72 3.56
N VAL A 242 -20.67 4.01 4.06
CA VAL A 242 -19.40 3.79 3.40
C VAL A 242 -19.29 2.33 2.99
N ASP A 243 -18.58 2.12 1.90
CA ASP A 243 -18.16 0.82 1.42
C ASP A 243 -17.59 -0.06 2.56
N LEU A 244 -17.97 -1.34 2.57
CA LEU A 244 -17.64 -2.26 3.66
C LEU A 244 -16.13 -2.53 3.75
N GLU A 245 -15.40 -2.44 2.63
CA GLU A 245 -13.95 -2.63 2.59
C GLU A 245 -13.22 -1.41 3.16
N HIS A 246 -13.61 -0.20 2.74
CA HIS A 246 -13.13 1.03 3.37
C HIS A 246 -13.38 1.07 4.88
N SER A 247 -14.54 0.59 5.33
CA SER A 247 -14.88 0.50 6.75
C SER A 247 -14.00 -0.51 7.47
N LEU A 248 -13.78 -1.70 6.90
CA LEU A 248 -12.99 -2.75 7.53
C LEU A 248 -11.52 -2.36 7.67
N SER A 249 -10.90 -1.81 6.62
CA SER A 249 -9.50 -1.40 6.65
C SER A 249 -9.25 -0.33 7.73
N LEU A 250 -10.16 0.64 7.86
CA LEU A 250 -10.12 1.64 8.92
C LEU A 250 -10.37 1.04 10.32
N ALA A 251 -11.33 0.11 10.46
CA ALA A 251 -11.63 -0.56 11.72
C ALA A 251 -10.44 -1.40 12.24
N ILE A 252 -9.78 -2.15 11.35
CA ILE A 252 -8.54 -2.87 11.66
C ILE A 252 -7.48 -1.90 12.18
N PHE A 253 -7.25 -0.82 11.42
CA PHE A 253 -6.23 0.17 11.76
C PHE A 253 -6.47 0.79 13.14
N ARG A 254 -7.71 1.24 13.43
CA ARG A 254 -8.10 1.81 14.73
C ARG A 254 -8.03 0.82 15.88
N SER A 255 -8.39 -0.44 15.64
CA SER A 255 -8.36 -1.48 16.67
C SER A 255 -6.93 -1.82 17.09
N LEU A 256 -5.98 -1.76 16.14
CA LEU A 256 -4.56 -2.02 16.39
C LEU A 256 -3.82 -0.80 16.95
N VAL A 257 -4.31 0.39 16.68
CA VAL A 257 -3.75 1.67 17.13
C VAL A 257 -4.84 2.43 17.91
N PRO A 258 -5.10 2.05 19.17
CA PRO A 258 -6.15 2.71 19.95
C PRO A 258 -5.83 4.19 20.14
N ASP A 259 -6.81 5.05 19.87
CA ASP A 259 -6.72 6.49 20.11
C ASP A 259 -6.34 6.77 21.57
N LEU A 260 -5.40 7.70 21.80
CA LEU A 260 -5.03 8.14 23.15
C LEU A 260 -6.25 8.56 23.99
N ALA A 261 -7.28 9.15 23.36
CA ALA A 261 -8.52 9.57 24.01
C ALA A 261 -9.48 8.41 24.35
N LEU A 262 -9.45 7.30 23.60
CA LEU A 262 -10.29 6.12 23.81
C LEU A 262 -9.62 5.06 24.70
N SER A 263 -8.31 5.19 24.97
CA SER A 263 -7.56 4.27 25.84
C SER A 263 -8.15 4.14 27.26
N ILE A 264 -8.84 5.18 27.74
CA ILE A 264 -9.47 5.20 29.07
C ILE A 264 -10.82 4.44 29.07
N ILE A 265 -11.54 4.42 27.95
CA ILE A 265 -12.88 3.83 27.84
C ILE A 265 -12.82 2.34 27.46
N ASN A 266 -11.79 1.91 26.71
CA ASN A 266 -11.68 0.54 26.22
C ASN A 266 -11.05 -0.46 27.20
N SER A 267 -10.75 -0.06 28.44
CA SER A 267 -10.20 -0.97 29.47
C SER A 267 -11.15 -2.10 29.90
N HIS A 268 -12.42 -2.06 29.48
CA HIS A 268 -13.43 -3.08 29.74
C HIS A 268 -13.77 -3.97 28.54
N GLN A 269 -13.15 -3.77 27.38
CA GLN A 269 -13.32 -4.73 26.29
C GLN A 269 -12.45 -5.96 26.58
N PRO A 270 -12.98 -7.20 26.41
CA PRO A 270 -12.18 -8.40 26.51
C PRO A 270 -11.18 -8.38 25.34
N HIS A 271 -9.97 -7.86 25.58
CA HIS A 271 -8.93 -7.79 24.57
C HIS A 271 -8.50 -9.21 24.17
N ARG A 272 -9.18 -9.81 23.18
CA ARG A 272 -8.75 -11.07 22.55
C ARG A 272 -7.36 -10.96 21.92
N PHE A 273 -6.88 -9.74 21.63
CA PHE A 273 -5.55 -9.46 21.07
C PHE A 273 -4.41 -9.36 22.11
N CYS A 274 -4.69 -9.63 23.39
CA CYS A 274 -3.69 -9.48 24.47
C CYS A 274 -2.69 -10.67 24.55
N ARG A 275 -2.95 -11.76 23.82
CA ARG A 275 -2.08 -12.97 23.81
C ARG A 275 -1.39 -13.28 22.48
N ASP A 276 -1.69 -12.54 21.41
CA ASP A 276 -1.21 -12.84 20.06
C ASP A 276 0.02 -12.00 19.65
N SER A 277 0.93 -12.63 18.89
CA SER A 277 2.26 -12.11 18.55
C SER A 277 2.22 -10.71 17.92
N ILE A 278 3.15 -9.84 18.33
CA ILE A 278 3.38 -8.49 17.76
C ILE A 278 3.46 -8.55 16.22
N PHE A 279 3.99 -9.65 15.67
CA PHE A 279 4.07 -9.93 14.24
C PHE A 279 2.73 -9.85 13.51
N SER A 280 1.72 -10.59 13.98
CA SER A 280 0.41 -10.63 13.32
C SER A 280 -0.27 -9.26 13.29
N LYS A 281 0.01 -8.40 14.29
CA LYS A 281 -0.46 -7.01 14.32
C LYS A 281 0.18 -6.18 13.22
N TYR A 282 1.50 -6.25 13.05
CA TYR A 282 2.19 -5.53 11.97
C TYR A 282 1.77 -6.03 10.59
N GLN A 283 1.52 -7.33 10.42
CA GLN A 283 1.02 -7.87 9.15
C GLN A 283 -0.39 -7.38 8.83
N LEU A 284 -1.31 -7.41 9.78
CA LEU A 284 -2.65 -6.87 9.59
C LEU A 284 -2.63 -5.36 9.32
N LEU A 285 -1.81 -4.62 10.06
CA LEU A 285 -1.62 -3.19 9.86
C LEU A 285 -1.08 -2.89 8.46
N HIS A 286 -0.11 -3.67 7.99
CA HIS A 286 0.47 -3.54 6.66
C HIS A 286 -0.58 -3.75 5.57
N VAL A 287 -1.39 -4.82 5.66
CA VAL A 287 -2.45 -5.09 4.69
C VAL A 287 -3.51 -4.00 4.72
N ALA A 288 -3.95 -3.55 5.91
CA ALA A 288 -4.95 -2.49 6.04
C ALA A 288 -4.45 -1.15 5.48
N LEU A 289 -3.21 -0.74 5.79
CA LEU A 289 -2.61 0.49 5.27
C LEU A 289 -2.44 0.46 3.75
N ARG A 290 -2.08 -0.69 3.18
CA ARG A 290 -2.02 -0.86 1.73
C ARG A 290 -3.41 -0.70 1.10
N ALA A 291 -4.43 -1.33 1.68
CA ALA A 291 -5.81 -1.20 1.20
C ALA A 291 -6.30 0.25 1.26
N ILE A 292 -6.04 0.94 2.38
CA ILE A 292 -6.32 2.38 2.56
C ILE A 292 -5.63 3.21 1.47
N LYS A 293 -4.35 2.95 1.21
CA LYS A 293 -3.61 3.63 0.15
C LYS A 293 -4.31 3.42 -1.19
N GLN A 294 -4.61 2.18 -1.57
CA GLN A 294 -5.27 1.87 -2.85
C GLN A 294 -6.63 2.57 -2.96
N ALA A 295 -7.43 2.60 -1.89
CA ALA A 295 -8.69 3.32 -1.83
C ALA A 295 -8.53 4.83 -2.08
N MET A 296 -7.49 5.45 -1.52
CA MET A 296 -7.20 6.88 -1.73
C MET A 296 -6.83 7.22 -3.18
N PHE A 297 -6.27 6.27 -3.95
CA PHE A 297 -5.89 6.46 -5.35
C PHE A 297 -6.98 6.03 -6.35
N SER A 298 -8.07 5.42 -5.90
CA SER A 298 -9.14 4.99 -6.80
C SER A 298 -9.77 6.20 -7.49
N VAL A 299 -9.68 6.24 -8.82
CA VAL A 299 -10.31 7.26 -9.68
C VAL A 299 -11.82 7.03 -9.82
N VAL A 300 -12.28 5.81 -9.53
CA VAL A 300 -13.66 5.38 -9.78
C VAL A 300 -14.56 5.70 -8.58
N ASP A 301 -14.04 5.58 -7.36
CA ASP A 301 -14.80 5.78 -6.12
C ASP A 301 -13.99 6.62 -5.13
N HIS A 302 -14.06 7.94 -5.27
CA HIS A 302 -13.41 8.83 -4.29
C HIS A 302 -14.03 8.65 -2.90
N PRO A 303 -13.22 8.37 -1.86
CA PRO A 303 -13.75 8.14 -0.53
C PRO A 303 -14.42 9.41 0.03
N SER A 304 -15.46 9.19 0.83
CA SER A 304 -16.22 10.28 1.46
C SER A 304 -15.32 11.17 2.33
N LYS A 305 -15.67 12.45 2.45
CA LYS A 305 -14.94 13.40 3.31
C LYS A 305 -14.90 12.95 4.78
N GLU A 306 -15.98 12.32 5.23
CA GLU A 306 -16.10 11.75 6.57
C GLU A 306 -15.10 10.60 6.79
N TRP A 307 -15.04 9.63 5.87
CA TRP A 307 -14.05 8.54 5.96
C TRP A 307 -12.62 9.05 5.95
N ARG A 308 -12.30 10.03 5.08
CA ARG A 308 -10.98 10.67 5.04
C ARG A 308 -10.64 11.36 6.36
N THR A 309 -11.61 12.01 7.01
CA THR A 309 -11.43 12.65 8.33
C THR A 309 -11.10 11.62 9.40
N HIS A 310 -11.87 10.54 9.41
CA HIS A 310 -11.65 9.44 10.33
C HIS A 310 -10.31 8.74 10.14
N LEU A 311 -9.89 8.54 8.88
CA LEU A 311 -8.59 8.02 8.54
C LEU A 311 -7.46 8.95 8.99
N PHE A 312 -7.62 10.26 8.77
CA PHE A 312 -6.64 11.26 9.18
C PHE A 312 -6.34 11.17 10.68
N TRP A 313 -7.38 11.15 11.52
CA TRP A 313 -7.22 11.05 12.97
C TRP A 313 -6.59 9.73 13.39
N ALA A 314 -6.96 8.63 12.73
CA ALA A 314 -6.36 7.34 13.01
C ALA A 314 -4.85 7.36 12.69
N ILE A 315 -4.45 7.81 11.50
CA ILE A 315 -3.02 7.91 11.12
C ILE A 315 -2.27 8.83 12.07
N LEU A 316 -2.86 9.95 12.48
CA LEU A 316 -2.28 10.86 13.46
C LEU A 316 -1.99 10.14 14.79
N SER A 317 -2.95 9.37 15.29
CA SER A 317 -2.79 8.56 16.51
C SER A 317 -1.70 7.51 16.35
N TYR A 318 -1.58 6.89 15.16
CA TYR A 318 -0.50 5.95 14.88
C TYR A 318 0.87 6.61 14.93
N ILE A 319 1.06 7.75 14.26
CA ILE A 319 2.34 8.49 14.28
C ILE A 319 2.74 8.90 15.70
N LYS A 320 1.76 9.12 16.59
CA LYS A 320 1.99 9.43 18.01
C LYS A 320 2.19 8.20 18.91
N SER A 321 1.99 6.99 18.39
CA SER A 321 2.03 5.75 19.18
C SER A 321 3.42 5.10 19.24
N ASP A 322 3.60 4.23 20.23
CA ASP A 322 4.82 3.42 20.38
C ASP A 322 5.03 2.41 19.23
N LEU A 323 3.96 2.05 18.52
CA LEU A 323 4.04 1.20 17.32
C LEU A 323 4.71 1.92 16.15
N PHE A 324 4.56 3.24 16.08
CA PHE A 324 5.25 4.03 15.06
C PHE A 324 6.70 4.29 15.46
N SER A 325 6.97 4.65 16.72
CA SER A 325 8.35 4.88 17.18
C SER A 325 9.19 3.59 17.25
N GLY A 326 8.55 2.43 17.36
CA GLY A 326 9.24 1.15 17.50
C GLY A 326 9.81 0.92 18.90
N HIS A 327 9.53 1.80 19.88
CA HIS A 327 10.00 1.65 21.26
C HIS A 327 9.53 0.36 21.94
N ALA A 328 8.45 -0.24 21.43
CA ALA A 328 7.93 -1.51 21.93
C ALA A 328 8.67 -2.75 21.41
N LEU A 329 9.58 -2.61 20.42
CA LEU A 329 10.30 -3.73 19.82
C LEU A 329 11.65 -3.96 20.51
N THR A 330 11.92 -5.19 20.90
CA THR A 330 13.29 -5.61 21.22
C THR A 330 14.14 -5.71 19.95
N ASN A 331 15.47 -5.66 20.07
CA ASN A 331 16.35 -5.78 18.89
C ASN A 331 16.11 -7.07 18.08
N SER A 332 15.80 -8.20 18.73
CA SER A 332 15.50 -9.45 18.02
C SER A 332 14.19 -9.37 17.23
N GLU A 333 13.15 -8.80 17.85
CA GLU A 333 11.86 -8.60 17.20
C GLU A 333 11.96 -7.60 16.05
N TYR A 334 12.77 -6.56 16.20
CA TYR A 334 13.04 -5.61 15.13
C TYR A 334 13.59 -6.30 13.88
N TRP A 335 14.61 -7.15 14.01
CA TRP A 335 15.20 -7.84 12.87
C TRP A 335 14.26 -8.86 12.23
N GLU A 336 13.42 -9.52 13.04
CA GLU A 336 12.41 -10.44 12.56
C GLU A 336 11.28 -9.72 11.79
N PHE A 337 10.93 -8.50 12.22
CA PHE A 337 9.76 -7.76 11.73
C PHE A 337 10.10 -6.49 10.96
N LYS A 338 11.36 -6.36 10.56
CA LYS A 338 11.91 -5.19 9.90
C LYS A 338 11.08 -4.75 8.68
N ASP A 339 10.75 -5.70 7.83
CA ASP A 339 10.02 -5.41 6.58
C ASP A 339 8.61 -4.87 6.83
N PRO A 340 7.72 -5.57 7.57
CA PRO A 340 6.38 -5.03 7.83
C PRO A 340 6.42 -3.76 8.71
N PHE A 341 7.40 -3.61 9.60
CA PHE A 341 7.58 -2.40 10.40
C PHE A 341 7.84 -1.15 9.53
N TRP A 342 8.83 -1.21 8.63
CA TRP A 342 9.14 -0.09 7.74
C TRP A 342 8.05 0.15 6.70
N ALA A 343 7.43 -0.91 6.19
CA ALA A 343 6.32 -0.79 5.26
C ALA A 343 5.14 -0.03 5.89
N CYS A 344 4.75 -0.38 7.12
CA CYS A 344 3.69 0.32 7.85
C CYS A 344 4.00 1.82 8.04
N ARG A 345 5.22 2.16 8.47
CA ARG A 345 5.66 3.56 8.57
C ARG A 345 5.53 4.29 7.24
N ALA A 346 6.05 3.69 6.17
CA ALA A 346 6.03 4.28 4.83
C ALA A 346 4.59 4.54 4.35
N TYR A 347 3.71 3.53 4.41
CA TYR A 347 2.32 3.69 3.98
C TYR A 347 1.56 4.72 4.81
N ALA A 348 1.74 4.73 6.14
CA ALA A 348 1.08 5.71 7.00
C ALA A 348 1.51 7.15 6.66
N LEU A 349 2.81 7.37 6.47
CA LEU A 349 3.35 8.68 6.08
C LEU A 349 2.88 9.10 4.69
N VAL A 350 2.83 8.16 3.75
CA VAL A 350 2.25 8.42 2.43
C VAL A 350 0.80 8.87 2.55
N CYS A 351 -0.04 8.09 3.24
CA CYS A 351 -1.46 8.41 3.40
C CYS A 351 -1.63 9.78 4.07
N MET A 352 -0.81 10.08 5.09
CA MET A 352 -0.79 11.40 5.74
C MET A 352 -0.45 12.52 4.74
N GLY A 353 0.59 12.36 3.94
CA GLY A 353 0.98 13.36 2.94
C GLY A 353 -0.08 13.56 1.86
N LEU A 354 -0.82 12.52 1.47
CA LEU A 354 -1.94 12.63 0.53
C LEU A 354 -3.10 13.43 1.12
N LEU A 355 -3.43 13.18 2.40
CA LEU A 355 -4.47 13.92 3.12
C LEU A 355 -4.10 15.40 3.29
N ILE A 356 -2.80 15.72 3.49
CA ILE A 356 -2.27 17.08 3.58
C ILE A 356 -2.22 17.78 2.21
N GLY A 357 -1.79 17.05 1.17
CA GLY A 357 -1.49 17.58 -0.15
C GLY A 357 -2.70 17.76 -1.08
N GLY A 358 -3.88 17.28 -0.68
CA GLY A 358 -5.11 17.36 -1.47
C GLY A 358 -5.51 18.78 -1.90
N SER A 359 -6.33 18.87 -2.95
CA SER A 359 -6.92 20.13 -3.44
C SER A 359 -7.70 20.85 -2.33
N ALA A 360 -7.95 22.16 -2.46
CA ALA A 360 -8.70 22.92 -1.44
C ALA A 360 -10.11 22.35 -1.17
N GLU A 361 -10.72 21.72 -2.17
CA GLU A 361 -12.02 21.03 -2.08
C GLU A 361 -11.91 19.66 -1.42
N ASP A 362 -10.74 19.01 -1.54
CA ASP A 362 -10.39 17.73 -0.93
C ASP A 362 -9.82 17.84 0.49
N ARG A 363 -9.64 19.07 0.99
CA ARG A 363 -9.13 19.28 2.35
C ARG A 363 -10.12 18.71 3.34
N VAL A 364 -9.61 17.68 4.01
CA VAL A 364 -10.35 16.86 4.96
C VAL A 364 -10.65 17.66 6.24
N ILE A 365 -9.66 18.42 6.71
CA ILE A 365 -9.73 19.21 7.95
C ILE A 365 -9.10 20.58 7.70
N GLU A 366 -9.72 21.64 8.21
CA GLU A 366 -9.06 22.95 8.31
C GLU A 366 -7.83 22.86 9.21
N TRP A 367 -6.81 23.69 8.96
CA TRP A 367 -5.58 23.74 9.74
C TRP A 367 -5.88 24.26 11.16
N ASN A 368 -6.39 23.40 12.04
CA ASN A 368 -6.62 23.72 13.43
C ASN A 368 -5.31 23.52 14.23
N LYS A 369 -5.17 24.23 15.35
CA LYS A 369 -3.99 24.14 16.22
C LYS A 369 -3.83 22.79 16.92
N GLU A 370 -4.84 21.92 16.90
CA GLU A 370 -4.87 20.69 17.70
C GLU A 370 -3.97 19.59 17.15
N TRP A 371 -3.86 19.47 15.82
CA TRP A 371 -3.06 18.41 15.19
C TRP A 371 -1.81 18.92 14.47
N ALA A 372 -1.84 20.13 13.91
CA ALA A 372 -0.78 20.72 13.10
C ALA A 372 0.38 21.28 13.96
N ASN A 373 0.72 20.56 15.04
CA ASN A 373 1.69 20.98 16.03
C ASN A 373 3.08 20.41 15.75
N LYS A 374 4.08 21.00 16.40
CA LYS A 374 5.49 20.62 16.28
C LYS A 374 5.78 19.17 16.65
N ASP A 375 5.11 18.63 17.68
CA ASP A 375 5.39 17.29 18.19
C ASP A 375 5.11 16.20 17.15
N LEU A 376 4.04 16.36 16.36
CA LEU A 376 3.73 15.47 15.24
C LEU A 376 4.89 15.41 14.24
N PHE A 377 5.32 16.57 13.75
CA PHE A 377 6.38 16.64 12.75
C PHE A 377 7.74 16.22 13.31
N THR A 378 7.96 16.43 14.61
CA THR A 378 9.15 15.93 15.31
C THR A 378 9.17 14.41 15.31
N ASN A 379 8.04 13.74 15.62
CA ASN A 379 7.95 12.28 15.55
C ASN A 379 8.21 11.74 14.14
N ILE A 380 7.74 12.44 13.09
CA ILE A 380 8.02 12.06 11.70
C ILE A 380 9.52 12.21 11.39
N LEU A 381 10.17 13.28 11.86
CA LEU A 381 11.62 13.48 11.66
C LEU A 381 12.48 12.46 12.42
N LEU A 382 11.99 11.87 13.51
CA LEU A 382 12.70 10.78 14.17
C LEU A 382 12.92 9.59 13.23
N VAL A 383 12.04 9.38 12.24
CA VAL A 383 12.15 8.27 11.27
C VAL A 383 13.42 8.36 10.42
N ILE A 384 13.83 9.57 10.01
CA ILE A 384 15.06 9.77 9.23
C ILE A 384 16.33 9.81 10.08
N ASN A 385 16.17 10.04 11.39
CA ASN A 385 17.25 10.04 12.37
C ASN A 385 17.45 8.66 13.03
N ASP A 386 16.53 7.72 12.78
CA ASP A 386 16.62 6.33 13.20
C ASP A 386 17.87 5.69 12.58
N GLU A 387 18.76 5.16 13.42
CA GLU A 387 20.02 4.54 12.99
C GLU A 387 19.77 3.34 12.05
N HIS A 388 18.60 2.70 12.17
CA HIS A 388 18.21 1.58 11.34
C HIS A 388 17.48 1.99 10.05
N ALA A 389 17.27 3.28 9.79
CA ALA A 389 16.64 3.75 8.55
C ALA A 389 17.45 3.37 7.30
N ALA A 390 18.78 3.24 7.43
CA ALA A 390 19.65 2.76 6.37
C ALA A 390 19.43 1.28 6.03
N ASP A 391 18.89 0.51 6.97
CA ASP A 391 18.60 -0.90 6.79
C ASP A 391 17.23 -1.10 6.12
N ALA A 392 16.35 -0.10 6.08
CA ALA A 392 14.98 -0.23 5.57
C ALA A 392 14.94 -0.88 4.16
N PRO A 393 14.03 -1.84 3.91
CA PRO A 393 13.90 -2.47 2.60
C PRO A 393 13.48 -1.46 1.53
N PHE A 394 13.83 -1.74 0.28
CA PHE A 394 13.39 -0.92 -0.86
C PHE A 394 11.86 -0.88 -0.94
N LEU A 395 11.30 0.33 -0.94
CA LEU A 395 9.86 0.55 -0.94
C LEU A 395 9.29 0.55 -2.37
N HIS A 396 9.47 -0.56 -3.09
CA HIS A 396 8.97 -0.73 -4.47
C HIS A 396 7.51 -0.27 -4.70
N PRO A 397 6.54 -0.51 -3.78
CA PRO A 397 5.14 -0.09 -3.96
C PRO A 397 4.85 1.40 -3.71
N VAL A 398 5.84 2.17 -3.24
CA VAL A 398 5.68 3.62 -2.98
C VAL A 398 5.98 4.47 -4.23
N ARG A 399 6.54 3.85 -5.29
CA ARG A 399 6.85 4.51 -6.57
C ARG A 399 5.65 5.09 -7.31
N GLU A 400 4.47 4.49 -7.21
CA GLU A 400 3.28 4.91 -7.97
C GLU A 400 2.54 6.12 -7.36
N ILE A 401 2.95 6.53 -6.17
CA ILE A 401 2.13 7.31 -5.23
C ILE A 401 2.13 8.80 -5.54
N THR A 402 3.19 9.31 -6.12
CA THR A 402 3.31 10.76 -6.18
C THR A 402 2.57 11.40 -7.34
N GLY A 403 2.01 10.61 -8.28
CA GLY A 403 1.04 10.98 -9.33
C GLY A 403 1.43 12.10 -10.31
N ASP A 404 2.50 12.82 -9.98
CA ASP A 404 2.92 14.12 -10.52
C ASP A 404 4.36 14.43 -10.10
N SER A 405 4.95 13.66 -9.17
CA SER A 405 6.34 13.89 -8.82
C SER A 405 7.28 13.28 -9.82
N ARG A 406 8.28 14.09 -10.19
CA ARG A 406 9.26 13.74 -11.22
C ARG A 406 10.26 12.69 -10.73
N HIS A 407 10.23 12.35 -9.44
CA HIS A 407 11.24 11.51 -8.79
C HIS A 407 10.60 10.35 -8.04
N PRO A 408 10.99 9.10 -8.33
CA PRO A 408 10.50 7.95 -7.58
C PRO A 408 10.96 8.04 -6.12
N VAL A 409 10.02 7.94 -5.20
CA VAL A 409 10.28 7.91 -3.75
C VAL A 409 10.54 6.46 -3.35
N ASP A 410 11.81 6.06 -3.38
CA ASP A 410 12.22 4.66 -3.17
C ASP A 410 12.66 4.33 -1.74
N SER A 411 12.75 5.36 -0.88
CA SER A 411 13.20 5.23 0.50
C SER A 411 12.27 5.93 1.48
N ILE A 412 12.34 5.51 2.75
CA ILE A 412 11.63 6.17 3.85
C ILE A 412 12.04 7.63 4.01
N SER A 413 13.29 7.97 3.70
CA SER A 413 13.76 9.37 3.71
C SER A 413 13.05 10.19 2.65
N GLY A 414 12.91 9.63 1.44
CA GLY A 414 12.12 10.26 0.38
C GLY A 414 10.66 10.47 0.77
N VAL A 415 10.03 9.49 1.44
CA VAL A 415 8.64 9.61 1.92
C VAL A 415 8.48 10.75 2.91
N VAL A 416 9.39 10.83 3.88
CA VAL A 416 9.43 11.94 4.85
C VAL A 416 9.65 13.27 4.14
N GLY A 417 10.62 13.33 3.21
CA GLY A 417 10.89 14.51 2.40
C GLY A 417 9.65 15.00 1.63
N TRP A 418 8.95 14.08 0.96
CA TRP A 418 7.73 14.39 0.23
C TRP A 418 6.61 14.91 1.14
N LEU A 419 6.34 14.24 2.27
CA LEU A 419 5.34 14.66 3.25
C LEU A 419 5.63 16.08 3.76
N PHE A 420 6.87 16.34 4.16
CA PHE A 420 7.30 17.67 4.59
C PHE A 420 7.16 18.70 3.46
N GLY A 421 7.47 18.31 2.22
CA GLY A 421 7.24 19.13 1.04
C GLY A 421 5.77 19.56 0.89
N GLN A 422 4.82 18.64 1.13
CA GLN A 422 3.39 18.98 1.17
C GLN A 422 3.07 19.93 2.32
N ALA A 423 3.52 19.60 3.54
CA ALA A 423 3.29 20.42 4.73
C ALA A 423 3.79 21.87 4.58
N PHE A 424 4.98 22.05 4.00
CA PHE A 424 5.56 23.38 3.76
C PHE A 424 4.80 24.18 2.72
N LYS A 425 4.39 23.56 1.59
CA LYS A 425 3.57 24.20 0.56
C LYS A 425 2.26 24.72 1.13
N GLN A 426 1.69 23.99 2.07
CA GLN A 426 0.46 24.35 2.76
C GLN A 426 0.66 25.38 3.89
N GLY A 427 1.91 25.67 4.26
CA GLY A 427 2.23 26.69 5.26
C GLY A 427 2.04 26.24 6.71
N ILE A 428 2.14 24.94 7.00
CA ILE A 428 1.88 24.41 8.35
C ILE A 428 2.98 24.86 9.34
N PRO A 429 2.68 25.69 10.36
CA PRO A 429 3.71 26.23 11.25
C PRO A 429 4.49 25.16 12.01
N GLY A 430 3.82 24.12 12.54
CA GLY A 430 4.47 23.04 13.28
C GLY A 430 5.52 22.27 12.48
N ALA A 431 5.37 22.19 11.14
CA ALA A 431 6.35 21.57 10.27
C ALA A 431 7.63 22.41 10.18
N TYR A 432 7.49 23.73 10.05
CA TYR A 432 8.61 24.68 10.06
C TYR A 432 9.35 24.64 11.40
N GLU A 433 8.62 24.73 12.52
CA GLU A 433 9.20 24.66 13.86
C GLU A 433 9.99 23.38 14.10
N ALA A 434 9.41 22.21 13.79
CA ALA A 434 10.08 20.92 13.99
C ALA A 434 11.33 20.79 13.10
N PHE A 435 11.25 21.28 11.87
CA PHE A 435 12.35 21.25 10.92
C PHE A 435 13.51 22.17 11.34
N GLN A 436 13.20 23.33 11.94
CA GLN A 436 14.20 24.25 12.46
C GLN A 436 14.91 23.67 13.70
N GLU A 437 14.14 23.22 14.69
CA GLU A 437 14.70 22.76 15.96
C GLU A 437 15.55 21.50 15.85
N SER A 438 15.19 20.61 14.94
CA SER A 438 16.00 19.44 14.61
C SER A 438 17.30 19.78 13.87
N GLY A 439 17.51 21.06 13.51
CA GLY A 439 18.65 21.47 12.68
C GLY A 439 18.65 20.80 11.31
N SER A 440 17.48 20.35 10.82
CA SER A 440 17.37 19.46 9.66
C SER A 440 18.00 20.05 8.40
N LEU A 441 17.85 21.37 8.18
CA LEU A 441 18.46 22.06 7.05
C LEU A 441 20.00 22.01 7.11
N GLY A 442 20.58 22.23 8.29
CA GLY A 442 22.01 22.10 8.55
C GLY A 442 22.49 20.66 8.40
N TYR A 443 21.74 19.71 8.97
CA TYR A 443 22.02 18.27 8.84
C TYR A 443 22.05 17.80 7.38
N ILE A 444 21.07 18.23 6.57
CA ILE A 444 21.02 17.95 5.13
C ILE A 444 22.18 18.62 4.40
N ALA A 445 22.53 19.85 4.78
CA ALA A 445 23.61 20.61 4.15
C ALA A 445 25.02 20.08 4.49
N GLU A 446 25.20 19.50 5.68
CA GLU A 446 26.46 18.95 6.17
C GLU A 446 26.67 17.48 5.80
N LYS A 447 25.59 16.73 5.54
CA LYS A 447 25.69 15.35 5.06
C LYS A 447 26.40 15.29 3.71
N ARG A 448 27.43 14.44 3.65
CA ARG A 448 28.19 14.15 2.42
C ARG A 448 27.46 13.21 1.45
N ASN A 449 26.28 12.72 1.84
CA ASN A 449 25.38 11.94 1.01
C ASN A 449 24.24 12.88 0.60
N LEU A 450 24.18 13.23 -0.69
CA LEU A 450 22.96 13.84 -1.22
C LEU A 450 21.90 12.76 -1.27
N HIS A 451 20.72 13.07 -0.76
CA HIS A 451 19.54 12.25 -0.92
C HIS A 451 18.69 12.91 -2.01
N PRO A 452 18.84 12.55 -3.31
CA PRO A 452 18.04 13.15 -4.39
C PRO A 452 16.54 13.07 -4.10
N GLU A 453 16.12 12.03 -3.39
CA GLU A 453 14.75 11.78 -2.94
C GLU A 453 14.19 12.87 -2.01
N LEU A 454 15.03 13.68 -1.35
CA LEU A 454 14.59 14.81 -0.53
C LEU A 454 14.34 16.09 -1.34
N ILE A 455 14.59 16.08 -2.65
CA ILE A 455 14.44 17.27 -3.50
C ILE A 455 13.02 17.82 -3.46
N GLU A 456 12.01 16.95 -3.36
CA GLU A 456 10.62 17.37 -3.30
C GLU A 456 10.28 18.10 -2.00
N GLY A 457 10.88 17.65 -0.89
CA GLY A 457 10.84 18.35 0.39
C GLY A 457 11.45 19.74 0.32
N LEU A 458 12.65 19.85 -0.27
CA LEU A 458 13.32 21.15 -0.48
C LEU A 458 12.53 22.08 -1.40
N CYS A 459 11.94 21.55 -2.49
CA CYS A 459 11.09 22.31 -3.38
C CYS A 459 9.85 22.84 -2.66
N GLY A 460 9.21 22.00 -1.85
CA GLY A 460 8.07 22.38 -1.03
C GLY A 460 8.41 23.44 0.01
N TYR A 461 9.56 23.31 0.68
CA TYR A 461 10.11 24.29 1.63
C TYR A 461 10.31 25.66 0.99
N ILE A 462 11.02 25.74 -0.15
CA ILE A 462 11.27 26.98 -0.88
C ILE A 462 9.95 27.61 -1.36
N THR A 463 9.05 26.80 -1.93
CA THR A 463 7.75 27.28 -2.41
C THR A 463 6.88 27.81 -1.28
N GLY A 464 6.87 27.12 -0.14
CA GLY A 464 6.14 27.52 1.06
C GLY A 464 6.65 28.84 1.63
N LEU A 465 7.97 28.99 1.80
CA LEU A 465 8.58 30.25 2.25
C LEU A 465 8.29 31.41 1.29
N SER A 466 8.38 31.17 -0.02
CA SER A 466 8.04 32.18 -1.04
C SER A 466 6.58 32.61 -0.95
N SER A 467 5.67 31.66 -0.75
CA SER A 467 4.22 31.92 -0.65
C SER A 467 3.86 32.66 0.64
N GLY A 468 4.49 32.27 1.76
CA GLY A 468 4.34 32.94 3.05
C GLY A 468 4.82 34.38 3.01
N LYS A 469 5.98 34.63 2.40
CA LYS A 469 6.49 35.99 2.19
C LYS A 469 5.58 36.85 1.32
N ALA A 470 4.89 36.25 0.35
CA ALA A 470 3.92 36.94 -0.49
C ALA A 470 2.57 37.21 0.22
N GLY A 471 2.45 36.91 1.52
CA GLY A 471 1.21 37.09 2.29
C GLY A 471 0.08 36.15 1.87
N ARG A 472 0.40 35.06 1.16
CA ARG A 472 -0.60 34.10 0.66
C ARG A 472 -0.94 32.99 1.66
N LEU A 473 -0.28 32.99 2.82
CA LEU A 473 -0.52 32.03 3.90
C LEU A 473 -1.21 32.71 5.08
N PRO A 474 -2.21 32.08 5.70
CA PRO A 474 -3.03 32.71 6.74
C PRO A 474 -2.41 32.55 8.13
N ASP A 475 -1.41 33.35 8.51
CA ASP A 475 -1.15 33.69 9.93
C ASP A 475 -0.12 34.81 10.10
N ILE A 476 -0.29 35.67 11.11
CA ILE A 476 0.62 36.79 11.43
C ILE A 476 1.84 36.29 12.24
N GLN A 477 1.68 35.24 13.04
CA GLN A 477 2.79 34.61 13.80
C GLN A 477 3.80 33.90 12.88
N LEU A 478 3.37 33.52 11.68
CA LEU A 478 4.19 32.87 10.68
C LEU A 478 5.31 33.77 10.14
N ASN A 479 5.17 35.11 10.23
CA ASN A 479 6.16 36.03 9.66
C ASN A 479 7.51 36.01 10.38
N GLU A 480 7.53 35.98 11.72
CA GLU A 480 8.80 35.88 12.47
C GLU A 480 9.47 34.53 12.26
N LEU A 481 8.68 33.45 12.25
CA LEU A 481 9.16 32.09 11.97
C LEU A 481 9.75 32.01 10.55
N ILE A 482 9.03 32.49 9.53
CA ILE A 482 9.50 32.55 8.15
C ILE A 482 10.80 33.33 8.04
N ASN A 483 10.94 34.47 8.72
CA ASN A 483 12.17 35.26 8.64
C ASN A 483 13.38 34.50 9.17
N ARG A 484 13.25 33.74 10.27
CA ARG A 484 14.35 32.88 10.75
C ARG A 484 14.70 31.79 9.74
N HIS A 485 13.69 31.16 9.13
CA HIS A 485 13.90 30.17 8.07
C HIS A 485 14.53 30.75 6.80
N ILE A 486 14.25 32.02 6.50
CA ILE A 486 14.92 32.77 5.44
C ILE A 486 16.40 32.95 5.80
N ASP A 487 16.72 33.37 7.01
CA ASP A 487 18.12 33.52 7.43
C ASP A 487 18.88 32.17 7.35
N ASP A 488 18.25 31.08 7.79
CA ASP A 488 18.80 29.71 7.68
C ASP A 488 19.00 29.27 6.23
N LEU A 489 18.06 29.63 5.34
CA LEU A 489 18.15 29.35 3.90
C LEU A 489 19.32 30.11 3.23
N HIS A 490 19.63 31.31 3.72
CA HIS A 490 20.72 32.16 3.22
C HIS A 490 22.09 31.80 3.82
N GLN A 491 22.29 30.54 4.21
CA GLN A 491 23.60 30.01 4.56
C GLN A 491 24.29 29.38 3.35
N VAL A 492 25.58 29.67 3.18
CA VAL A 492 26.43 29.09 2.12
C VAL A 492 26.33 27.56 2.01
N PRO A 493 26.48 26.76 3.09
CA PRO A 493 26.38 25.30 2.99
C PRO A 493 25.02 24.83 2.49
N VAL A 494 23.93 25.54 2.83
CA VAL A 494 22.56 25.20 2.41
C VAL A 494 22.37 25.47 0.92
N ILE A 495 22.76 26.66 0.42
CA ILE A 495 22.67 26.98 -1.01
C ILE A 495 23.53 26.01 -1.84
N ARG A 496 24.72 25.64 -1.34
CA ARG A 496 25.55 24.61 -1.97
C ARG A 496 24.82 23.28 -2.06
N CYS A 497 24.15 22.86 -0.98
CA CYS A 497 23.40 21.61 -0.93
C CYS A 497 22.22 21.63 -1.91
N ILE A 498 21.45 22.71 -1.99
CA ILE A 498 20.36 22.88 -2.97
C ILE A 498 20.88 22.72 -4.40
N CYS A 499 21.97 23.41 -4.76
CA CYS A 499 22.58 23.29 -6.09
C CYS A 499 23.03 21.85 -6.37
N ALA A 500 23.59 21.16 -5.38
CA ALA A 500 24.04 19.79 -5.52
C ALA A 500 22.86 18.80 -5.67
N SER A 501 21.77 19.01 -4.95
CA SER A 501 20.54 18.20 -5.05
C SER A 501 19.85 18.39 -6.40
N LEU A 502 19.83 19.63 -6.93
CA LEU A 502 19.31 19.92 -8.27
C LEU A 502 20.14 19.24 -9.36
N ALA A 503 21.47 19.40 -9.30
CA ALA A 503 22.38 18.80 -10.27
C ALA A 503 22.31 17.27 -10.28
N ARG A 504 22.05 16.61 -9.14
CA ARG A 504 21.88 15.15 -9.06
C ARG A 504 20.50 14.64 -9.47
N SER A 505 19.45 15.43 -9.31
CA SER A 505 18.08 14.97 -9.54
C SER A 505 17.61 15.14 -10.98
N GLU A 506 18.42 15.72 -11.87
CA GLU A 506 18.00 16.10 -13.25
C GLU A 506 16.76 17.04 -13.28
N THR A 507 16.37 17.60 -12.12
CA THR A 507 15.25 18.54 -12.03
C THR A 507 15.63 19.83 -12.75
N PRO A 508 14.74 20.44 -13.56
CA PRO A 508 14.99 21.75 -14.13
C PRO A 508 15.32 22.75 -13.02
N GLU A 509 16.54 23.31 -13.08
CA GLU A 509 17.08 24.18 -12.03
C GLU A 509 16.30 25.50 -11.95
N HIS A 510 15.91 26.04 -13.11
CA HIS A 510 15.39 27.40 -13.23
C HIS A 510 14.10 27.68 -12.43
N PRO A 511 13.04 26.83 -12.43
CA PRO A 511 11.84 27.09 -11.64
C PRO A 511 12.11 27.20 -10.13
N ILE A 512 12.97 26.32 -9.61
CA ILE A 512 13.28 26.25 -8.17
C ILE A 512 14.21 27.41 -7.78
N LEU A 513 15.27 27.64 -8.55
CA LEU A 513 16.21 28.74 -8.30
C LEU A 513 15.57 30.12 -8.50
N SER A 514 14.64 30.26 -9.45
CA SER A 514 13.85 31.50 -9.61
C SER A 514 12.94 31.73 -8.40
N THR A 515 12.32 30.68 -7.87
CA THR A 515 11.49 30.78 -6.66
C THR A 515 12.34 31.15 -5.46
N LEU A 516 13.49 30.49 -5.29
CA LEU A 516 14.49 30.80 -4.27
C LEU A 516 14.96 32.27 -4.36
N ALA A 517 15.31 32.74 -5.55
CA ALA A 517 15.74 34.12 -5.78
C ALA A 517 14.66 35.16 -5.45
N SER A 518 13.38 34.79 -5.53
CA SER A 518 12.27 35.66 -5.14
C SER A 518 12.13 35.82 -3.61
N ILE A 519 12.71 34.89 -2.83
CA ILE A 519 12.73 34.95 -1.37
C ILE A 519 13.84 35.90 -0.94
N ALA A 520 13.47 37.12 -0.52
CA ALA A 520 14.43 38.13 -0.05
C ALA A 520 15.56 38.44 -1.07
N PRO A 521 15.22 38.93 -2.28
CA PRO A 521 16.22 39.20 -3.33
C PRO A 521 17.29 40.22 -2.91
N TYR A 522 17.01 41.05 -1.90
CA TYR A 522 17.93 42.05 -1.35
C TYR A 522 18.64 41.61 -0.07
N HIS A 523 18.62 40.32 0.27
CA HIS A 523 19.37 39.80 1.42
C HIS A 523 20.86 40.11 1.27
N ASN A 524 21.48 40.64 2.32
CA ASN A 524 22.87 41.13 2.32
C ASN A 524 23.90 40.01 2.05
N GLU A 525 23.61 38.78 2.50
CA GLU A 525 24.52 37.64 2.30
C GLU A 525 24.62 37.14 0.86
N TRP A 526 23.71 37.48 -0.06
CA TRP A 526 23.72 36.92 -1.43
C TRP A 526 25.06 37.11 -2.15
N SER A 527 25.66 38.29 -2.06
CA SER A 527 26.95 38.58 -2.69
C SER A 527 28.07 37.70 -2.13
N ASN A 528 28.09 37.53 -0.80
CA ASN A 528 29.06 36.71 -0.09
C ASN A 528 28.88 35.22 -0.42
N ILE A 529 27.65 34.73 -0.43
CA ILE A 529 27.31 33.35 -0.81
C ILE A 529 27.80 33.03 -2.21
N LEU A 530 27.43 33.83 -3.21
CA LEU A 530 27.82 33.61 -4.61
C LEU A 530 29.34 33.68 -4.78
N GLN A 531 30.02 34.59 -4.08
CA GLN A 531 31.48 34.67 -4.10
C GLN A 531 32.12 33.40 -3.52
N ILE A 532 31.63 32.93 -2.37
CA ILE A 532 32.17 31.75 -1.70
C ILE A 532 31.95 30.48 -2.53
N LEU A 533 30.76 30.29 -3.10
CA LEU A 533 30.43 29.11 -3.91
C LEU A 533 31.29 29.02 -5.18
N ASN A 534 31.66 30.17 -5.76
CA ASN A 534 32.51 30.28 -6.95
C ASN A 534 34.02 30.28 -6.63
N SER A 535 34.41 30.56 -5.38
CA SER A 535 35.81 30.60 -4.97
C SER A 535 36.44 29.20 -5.04
N PRO A 536 37.54 28.97 -5.76
CA PRO A 536 38.14 27.65 -5.90
C PRO A 536 38.72 27.10 -4.58
N ASP A 537 39.19 27.98 -3.69
CA ASP A 537 39.95 27.58 -2.49
C ASP A 537 39.09 27.51 -1.22
N HIS A 538 37.81 27.89 -1.29
CA HIS A 538 36.96 27.89 -0.11
C HIS A 538 36.41 26.49 0.20
N LYS A 539 36.31 26.13 1.48
CA LYS A 539 35.78 24.81 1.93
C LYS A 539 34.33 24.54 1.47
N TYR A 540 33.57 25.62 1.24
CA TYR A 540 32.20 25.58 0.72
C TYR A 540 32.10 25.89 -0.79
N SER A 541 33.22 25.87 -1.51
CA SER A 541 33.20 25.93 -2.97
C SER A 541 32.41 24.77 -3.56
N VAL A 542 31.79 24.99 -4.72
CA VAL A 542 31.29 23.92 -5.58
C VAL A 542 32.42 22.98 -6.00
N GLN A 543 33.64 23.50 -6.21
CA GLN A 543 34.80 22.72 -6.64
C GLN A 543 35.33 21.79 -5.53
N CYS A 544 35.13 22.18 -4.28
CA CYS A 544 35.49 21.41 -3.09
C CYS A 544 34.39 20.43 -2.68
N TYR A 545 33.30 20.29 -3.46
CA TYR A 545 32.22 19.38 -3.13
C TYR A 545 32.63 17.93 -3.45
N THR A 546 32.67 17.09 -2.41
CA THR A 546 33.01 15.66 -2.52
C THR A 546 31.88 14.81 -1.93
N LEU A 547 31.22 14.01 -2.77
CA LEU A 547 30.30 12.94 -2.34
C LEU A 547 31.06 11.73 -1.78
N ARG A 548 30.40 10.93 -0.94
CA ARG A 548 30.95 9.63 -0.54
C ARG A 548 31.07 8.69 -1.75
N PHE A 549 32.15 7.91 -1.77
CA PHE A 549 32.50 6.95 -2.82
C PHE A 549 31.42 5.90 -3.13
N ALA A 550 30.53 5.58 -2.19
CA ALA A 550 29.43 4.63 -2.42
C ALA A 550 28.39 5.15 -3.42
N ASP A 551 28.29 6.48 -3.60
CA ASP A 551 27.31 7.14 -4.47
C ASP A 551 27.89 7.54 -5.84
N MET A 552 29.19 7.36 -6.05
CA MET A 552 29.87 7.68 -7.31
C MET A 552 30.21 6.40 -8.07
N ARG A 553 29.73 6.26 -9.31
CA ARG A 553 30.11 5.12 -10.16
C ARG A 553 31.50 5.33 -10.78
N THR A 554 31.90 6.58 -11.03
CA THR A 554 33.21 6.93 -11.63
C THR A 554 33.75 8.32 -11.21
N ARG A 555 35.02 8.60 -11.52
CA ARG A 555 35.65 9.93 -11.37
C ARG A 555 35.09 10.98 -12.34
N GLU A 556 34.48 10.53 -13.44
CA GLU A 556 33.83 11.40 -14.42
C GLU A 556 32.51 11.97 -13.86
N ASP A 557 31.76 11.19 -13.08
CA ASP A 557 30.52 11.62 -12.41
C ASP A 557 30.76 12.83 -11.48
N ALA A 558 31.91 12.86 -10.79
CA ALA A 558 32.29 13.97 -9.93
C ALA A 558 32.46 15.28 -10.71
N TYR A 559 33.08 15.19 -11.89
CA TYR A 559 33.31 16.33 -12.76
C TYR A 559 32.00 16.88 -13.33
N TYR A 560 31.12 16.00 -13.80
CA TYR A 560 29.79 16.40 -14.30
C TYR A 560 28.96 17.07 -13.20
N LEU A 561 28.92 16.49 -12.00
CA LEU A 561 28.20 17.09 -10.89
C LEU A 561 28.72 18.49 -10.54
N GLN A 562 30.04 18.68 -10.45
CA GLN A 562 30.62 20.00 -10.16
C GLN A 562 30.33 21.01 -11.27
N ARG A 563 30.34 20.57 -12.54
CA ARG A 563 29.97 21.41 -13.68
C ARG A 563 28.50 21.85 -13.60
N ASP A 564 27.61 20.92 -13.29
CA ASP A 564 26.17 21.18 -13.23
C ASP A 564 25.83 22.02 -11.98
N MET A 565 26.48 21.79 -10.84
CA MET A 565 26.39 22.70 -9.69
C MET A 565 26.86 24.12 -10.01
N LYS A 566 27.96 24.30 -10.76
CA LYS A 566 28.41 25.63 -11.21
C LYS A 566 27.37 26.29 -12.11
N ARG A 567 26.73 25.51 -12.99
CA ARG A 567 25.61 25.99 -13.81
C ARG A 567 24.45 26.44 -12.92
N GLY A 568 24.05 25.65 -11.92
CA GLY A 568 23.02 26.03 -10.96
C GLY A 568 23.34 27.34 -10.22
N VAL A 569 24.59 27.54 -9.79
CA VAL A 569 25.02 28.82 -9.17
C VAL A 569 24.90 30.00 -10.15
N SER A 570 25.25 29.80 -11.42
CA SER A 570 25.08 30.83 -12.47
C SER A 570 23.61 31.17 -12.69
N VAL A 571 22.74 30.15 -12.83
CA VAL A 571 21.29 30.34 -13.00
C VAL A 571 20.71 31.09 -11.80
N LEU A 572 21.14 30.78 -10.58
CA LEU A 572 20.70 31.48 -9.38
C LEU A 572 21.10 32.97 -9.41
N ALA A 573 22.33 33.28 -9.84
CA ALA A 573 22.78 34.66 -9.99
C ALA A 573 21.92 35.43 -11.01
N ASP A 574 21.66 34.83 -12.17
CA ASP A 574 20.82 35.41 -13.22
C ASP A 574 19.38 35.63 -12.73
N CYS A 575 18.81 34.66 -12.00
CA CYS A 575 17.50 34.79 -11.37
C CYS A 575 17.46 35.93 -10.34
N LEU A 576 18.49 36.06 -9.49
CA LEU A 576 18.58 37.12 -8.48
C LEU A 576 18.64 38.51 -9.12
N GLU A 577 19.42 38.67 -10.19
CA GLU A 577 19.50 39.93 -10.93
C GLU A 577 18.15 40.27 -11.59
N SER A 578 17.51 39.28 -12.21
CA SER A 578 16.19 39.42 -12.82
C SER A 578 15.12 39.84 -11.79
N GLN A 579 15.12 39.26 -10.59
CA GLN A 579 14.17 39.61 -9.53
C GLN A 579 14.41 41.03 -8.97
N LYS A 580 15.67 41.43 -8.80
CA LYS A 580 16.04 42.81 -8.39
C LYS A 580 15.56 43.83 -9.42
N CYS A 581 15.73 43.55 -10.72
CA CYS A 581 15.24 44.42 -11.80
C CYS A 581 13.71 44.51 -11.82
N ARG A 582 13.01 43.38 -11.67
CA ARG A 582 11.54 43.35 -11.65
C ARG A 582 10.96 44.15 -10.49
N ASN A 583 11.53 44.05 -9.29
CA ASN A 583 11.06 44.80 -8.13
C ASN A 583 11.33 46.30 -8.26
N ARG A 584 12.51 46.70 -8.77
CA ARG A 584 12.77 48.13 -9.08
C ARG A 584 11.75 48.72 -10.05
N ASN A 585 11.37 47.96 -11.09
CA ASN A 585 10.37 48.41 -12.06
C ASN A 585 8.96 48.51 -11.43
N ASN A 586 8.60 47.60 -10.52
CA ASN A 586 7.33 47.66 -9.79
C ASN A 586 7.29 48.85 -8.82
N ASP A 587 8.37 49.11 -8.08
CA ASP A 587 8.49 50.28 -7.19
C ASP A 587 8.42 51.59 -7.99
N GLN A 588 9.00 51.61 -9.19
CA GLN A 588 8.97 52.76 -10.10
C GLN A 588 7.59 52.98 -10.75
N LEU A 589 6.86 51.91 -11.07
CA LEU A 589 5.47 51.97 -11.53
C LEU A 589 4.50 52.40 -10.42
N SER A 590 4.71 51.94 -9.18
CA SER A 590 3.92 52.38 -8.01
C SER A 590 4.19 53.85 -7.70
N ALA A 591 5.46 54.30 -7.75
CA ALA A 591 5.80 55.71 -7.56
C ALA A 591 5.22 56.61 -8.67
N ASN A 592 5.15 56.14 -9.91
CA ASN A 592 4.52 56.87 -11.01
C ASN A 592 2.98 56.89 -10.91
N SER A 593 2.36 55.85 -10.35
CA SER A 593 0.93 55.80 -10.03
C SER A 593 0.55 56.80 -8.95
N ASP A 594 1.36 56.91 -7.88
CA ASP A 594 1.13 57.87 -6.80
C ASP A 594 1.32 59.32 -7.26
N HIS A 595 2.17 59.56 -8.26
CA HIS A 595 2.31 60.88 -8.90
C HIS A 595 1.13 61.26 -9.80
N LEU A 596 0.37 60.28 -10.34
CA LEU A 596 -0.87 60.52 -11.08
C LEU A 596 -2.06 60.79 -10.13
N ALA A 597 -2.11 60.14 -8.95
CA ALA A 597 -3.14 60.38 -7.95
C ALA A 597 -2.99 61.75 -7.25
N ARG A 598 -1.77 62.29 -7.12
CA ARG A 598 -1.54 63.64 -6.54
C ARG A 598 -1.80 64.80 -7.50
N GLY A 599 -2.10 64.53 -8.78
CA GLY A 599 -2.37 65.55 -9.80
C GLY A 599 -3.85 65.95 -9.94
N GLN A 600 -4.77 65.30 -9.23
CA GLN A 600 -6.21 65.57 -9.28
C GLN A 600 -6.80 65.89 -7.89
N GLU A 601 -6.17 66.79 -7.12
CA GLU A 601 -6.82 67.43 -5.97
C GLU A 601 -6.86 68.94 -6.16
N THR A 602 -7.68 69.41 -7.10
CA THR A 602 -8.34 70.71 -6.96
C THR A 602 -9.63 70.74 -7.77
N HIS A 603 -10.73 71.08 -7.07
CA HIS A 603 -12.02 71.61 -7.51
C HIS A 603 -13.28 70.70 -7.54
N HIS A 604 -14.19 71.05 -6.61
CA HIS A 604 -15.66 70.85 -6.52
C HIS A 604 -16.14 69.49 -5.99
N ARG A 605 -16.53 69.35 -4.71
CA ARG A 605 -17.67 69.92 -3.93
C ARG A 605 -19.05 69.34 -4.31
N SER A 606 -19.55 68.54 -3.36
CA SER A 606 -20.95 68.27 -2.95
C SER A 606 -21.91 67.48 -3.85
N GLY A 607 -22.44 66.38 -3.29
CA GLY A 607 -23.88 66.11 -3.36
C GLY A 607 -24.30 64.66 -3.63
N SER A 608 -24.64 63.94 -2.55
CA SER A 608 -25.85 63.10 -2.40
C SER A 608 -26.22 62.06 -3.48
N THR A 609 -26.12 60.79 -3.07
CA THR A 609 -26.95 59.62 -3.43
C THR A 609 -28.42 59.91 -3.77
N THR A 610 -28.98 59.29 -4.83
CA THR A 610 -29.84 58.07 -4.82
C THR A 610 -30.45 57.75 -6.21
N ASP A 611 -30.31 56.48 -6.62
CA ASP A 611 -31.21 55.58 -7.38
C ASP A 611 -31.56 55.74 -8.89
N PRO A 612 -31.95 54.64 -9.56
CA PRO A 612 -31.62 54.32 -10.95
C PRO A 612 -32.85 54.15 -11.88
N ASP A 613 -32.59 53.57 -13.05
CA ASP A 613 -33.51 53.04 -14.08
C ASP A 613 -34.14 54.03 -15.07
N THR A 614 -33.72 53.92 -16.35
CA THR A 614 -34.63 53.53 -17.46
C THR A 614 -33.84 53.17 -18.74
N ASP A 615 -34.05 51.92 -19.19
CA ASP A 615 -34.40 51.44 -20.54
C ASP A 615 -33.68 51.92 -21.81
N VAL A 616 -33.14 50.95 -22.55
CA VAL A 616 -33.30 50.85 -24.02
C VAL A 616 -33.53 49.38 -24.44
N GLU A 617 -34.56 49.23 -25.28
CA GLU A 617 -35.21 48.03 -25.82
C GLU A 617 -34.44 47.18 -26.85
N LEU A 618 -34.72 45.86 -26.77
CA LEU A 618 -35.20 44.88 -27.78
C LEU A 618 -34.53 44.64 -29.15
N GLY A 619 -34.34 43.34 -29.42
CA GLY A 619 -34.63 42.65 -30.68
C GLY A 619 -34.46 41.11 -30.52
N LEU A 620 -35.52 40.34 -30.24
CA LEU A 620 -36.35 39.55 -31.19
C LEU A 620 -35.55 38.47 -31.97
N LEU A 621 -35.79 37.15 -31.85
CA LEU A 621 -37.00 36.40 -32.21
C LEU A 621 -37.01 34.93 -31.71
N SER A 622 -38.19 34.49 -31.23
CA SER A 622 -38.95 33.23 -31.46
C SER A 622 -38.21 31.86 -31.55
N SER A 623 -38.71 30.71 -31.11
CA SER A 623 -39.91 30.23 -30.42
C SER A 623 -39.86 28.70 -30.55
N GLN A 624 -40.17 27.93 -29.52
CA GLN A 624 -41.29 26.96 -29.49
C GLN A 624 -41.16 25.98 -28.33
N ASN A 625 -42.23 25.98 -27.54
CA ASN A 625 -42.65 25.00 -26.55
C ASN A 625 -42.72 23.58 -27.15
N VAL A 626 -42.65 22.55 -26.30
CA VAL A 626 -43.84 21.82 -25.80
C VAL A 626 -43.37 20.59 -24.98
N ASP A 627 -43.84 20.54 -23.74
CA ASP A 627 -43.84 19.38 -22.84
C ASP A 627 -44.72 18.22 -23.35
N VAL A 628 -44.63 17.09 -22.63
CA VAL A 628 -45.61 15.99 -22.50
C VAL A 628 -45.21 14.68 -23.20
N THR A 629 -44.50 13.79 -22.49
CA THR A 629 -45.11 12.63 -21.80
C THR A 629 -44.12 11.99 -20.85
#